data_AF-A0A7L3W8C9-F1
#
_entry.id   AF-A0A7L3W8C9-F1
#
_cell.length_a   1.000
_cell.length_b   1.000
_cell.length_c   1.000
_cell.angle_alpha   90.00
_cell.angle_beta   90.00
_cell.angle_gamma   90.00
#
_symmetry.space_group_name_H-M   'P 1'
#
loop_
_entity.id
_entity.type
_entity.pdbx_description
1 polymer ?
#
loop_
_entity_poly.entity_id
_entity_poly.type
_entity_poly.pdbx_seq_one_letter_code
_entity_poly.pdbx_strand_id
1 'polypeptide(L)'
;DLCSRVTFVNFTVTRSSLQSQCLNEVLKAERPDVDEKRSDLLKLQGEFQLRLRQLEKSLLQALNEVKGRILDDDTIITTLENLKKEAAEVTRKVEETDIVMQEVETVSQQYLPLSTACSSIYFTMESLKQIHFLYQYSLQFFLDIYHNVLYENPNLKGITDHTQRLSIITKDLFQVPF
;
A
#
# COMPACT_ATOMS: atom_id res chain seq x y z
N ASP A 1 -15.86 30.72 -19.09
CA ASP A 1 -14.79 30.85 -20.09
C ASP A 1 -13.49 30.16 -19.67
N LEU A 2 -13.07 30.21 -18.39
CA LEU A 2 -11.89 29.46 -17.93
C LEU A 2 -12.12 27.93 -17.95
N CYS A 3 -13.22 27.45 -17.37
CA CYS A 3 -13.55 26.01 -17.30
C CYS A 3 -13.83 25.32 -18.66
N SER A 4 -14.04 26.10 -19.73
CA SER A 4 -14.19 25.59 -21.10
C SER A 4 -12.87 25.50 -21.87
N ARG A 5 -11.79 26.05 -21.31
CA ARG A 5 -10.46 26.12 -21.94
C ARG A 5 -9.40 25.34 -21.16
N VAL A 6 -9.66 25.00 -19.91
CA VAL A 6 -8.73 24.25 -19.05
C VAL A 6 -9.43 23.07 -18.38
N THR A 7 -8.67 22.02 -18.13
CA THR A 7 -9.11 20.89 -17.31
C THR A 7 -8.69 21.16 -15.86
N PHE A 8 -9.66 21.23 -14.95
CA PHE A 8 -9.38 21.31 -13.52
C PHE A 8 -9.05 19.92 -12.98
N VAL A 9 -7.92 19.83 -12.26
CA VAL A 9 -7.53 18.60 -11.55
C VAL A 9 -7.61 18.90 -10.06
N ASN A 10 -8.41 18.12 -9.34
CA ASN A 10 -8.62 18.29 -7.91
C ASN A 10 -7.73 17.32 -7.13
N PHE A 11 -6.82 17.87 -6.30
CA PHE A 11 -5.94 17.12 -5.42
C PHE A 11 -6.39 17.15 -3.95
N THR A 12 -7.66 17.47 -3.68
CA THR A 12 -8.23 17.39 -2.33
C THR A 12 -8.00 15.99 -1.76
N VAL A 13 -7.39 15.96 -0.59
CA VAL A 13 -7.16 14.74 0.17
C VAL A 13 -8.49 14.11 0.55
N THR A 14 -8.61 12.81 0.35
CA THR A 14 -9.80 12.01 0.70
C THR A 14 -9.57 11.29 2.02
N ARG A 15 -10.66 10.88 2.69
CA ARG A 15 -10.61 10.10 3.94
C ARG A 15 -9.79 8.83 3.80
N SER A 16 -9.98 8.08 2.71
CA SER A 16 -9.24 6.85 2.44
C SER A 16 -7.76 7.14 2.17
N SER A 17 -7.43 8.17 1.37
CA SER A 17 -6.03 8.50 1.11
C SER A 17 -5.28 8.93 2.37
N LEU A 18 -5.92 9.66 3.29
CA LEU A 18 -5.29 10.05 4.54
C LEU A 18 -5.16 8.86 5.50
N GLN A 19 -6.18 8.01 5.59
CA GLN A 19 -6.10 6.77 6.36
C GLN A 19 -4.93 5.91 5.91
N SER A 20 -4.79 5.67 4.59
CA SER A 20 -3.66 4.89 4.06
C SER A 20 -2.30 5.54 4.34
N GLN A 21 -2.21 6.88 4.26
CA GLN A 21 -0.99 7.60 4.62
C GLN A 21 -0.63 7.41 6.10
N CYS A 22 -1.60 7.61 7.01
CA CYS A 22 -1.39 7.42 8.44
C CYS A 22 -1.01 5.98 8.79
N LEU A 23 -1.63 4.99 8.14
CA LEU A 23 -1.30 3.57 8.32
C LEU A 23 0.15 3.27 7.92
N ASN A 24 0.58 3.74 6.75
CA ASN A 24 1.96 3.56 6.31
C ASN A 24 2.96 4.23 7.26
N GLU A 25 2.62 5.41 7.78
CA GLU A 25 3.50 6.15 8.69
C GLU A 25 3.65 5.42 10.04
N VAL A 26 2.55 4.96 10.66
CA VAL A 26 2.66 4.20 11.91
C VAL A 26 3.34 2.85 11.72
N LEU A 27 3.14 2.17 10.58
CA LEU A 27 3.87 0.94 10.31
C LEU A 27 5.37 1.19 10.18
N LYS A 28 5.80 2.29 9.55
CA LYS A 28 7.21 2.68 9.51
C LYS A 28 7.78 2.98 10.90
N ALA A 29 7.02 3.66 11.75
CA ALA A 29 7.45 4.00 13.10
C ALA A 29 7.49 2.77 14.04
N GLU A 30 6.43 1.95 14.02
CA GLU A 30 6.19 0.91 15.01
C GLU A 30 6.61 -0.48 14.56
N ARG A 31 6.55 -0.76 13.26
CA ARG A 31 6.81 -2.07 12.65
C ARG A 31 7.63 -1.94 11.37
N PRO A 32 8.85 -1.36 11.43
CA PRO A 32 9.70 -1.19 10.25
C PRO A 32 10.02 -2.53 9.57
N ASP A 33 10.07 -3.62 10.35
CA ASP A 33 10.20 -5.01 9.85
C ASP A 33 9.06 -5.39 8.90
N VAL A 34 7.83 -4.98 9.21
CA VAL A 34 6.63 -5.25 8.41
C VAL A 34 6.58 -4.33 7.19
N ASP A 35 6.93 -3.05 7.35
CA ASP A 35 6.98 -2.10 6.22
C ASP A 35 8.01 -2.50 5.16
N GLU A 36 9.23 -2.87 5.58
CA GLU A 36 10.28 -3.34 4.69
C GLU A 36 9.87 -4.64 3.98
N LYS A 37 9.37 -5.63 4.74
CA LYS A 37 8.88 -6.90 4.19
C LYS A 37 7.73 -6.67 3.20
N ARG A 38 6.79 -5.77 3.51
CA ARG A 38 5.70 -5.37 2.60
C ARG A 38 6.24 -4.79 1.30
N SER A 39 7.16 -3.84 1.40
CA SER A 39 7.79 -3.17 0.25
C SER A 39 8.46 -4.19 -0.67
N ASP A 40 9.23 -5.11 -0.11
CA ASP A 40 9.98 -6.09 -0.91
C ASP A 40 9.08 -7.15 -1.54
N LEU A 41 8.04 -7.60 -0.83
CA LEU A 41 7.03 -8.49 -1.41
C LEU A 41 6.26 -7.82 -2.56
N LEU A 42 5.92 -6.52 -2.44
CA LEU A 42 5.25 -5.77 -3.52
C LEU A 42 6.14 -5.63 -4.76
N LYS A 43 7.44 -5.36 -4.57
CA LYS A 43 8.41 -5.33 -5.68
C LYS A 43 8.47 -6.70 -6.38
N LEU A 44 8.65 -7.77 -5.59
CA LEU A 44 8.75 -9.13 -6.10
C LEU A 44 7.47 -9.56 -6.85
N GLN A 45 6.29 -9.26 -6.30
CA GLN A 45 5.02 -9.53 -6.95
C GLN A 45 4.90 -8.76 -8.29
N GLY A 46 5.37 -7.51 -8.33
CA GLY A 46 5.45 -6.72 -9.55
C GLY A 46 6.38 -7.34 -10.61
N GLU A 47 7.55 -7.84 -10.20
CA GLU A 47 8.48 -8.56 -11.07
C GLU A 47 7.86 -9.84 -11.63
N PHE A 48 7.16 -10.62 -10.80
CA PHE A 48 6.46 -11.82 -11.26
C PHE A 48 5.31 -11.51 -12.22
N GLN A 49 4.51 -10.47 -11.94
CA GLN A 49 3.45 -10.03 -12.86
C GLN A 49 4.03 -9.60 -14.21
N LEU A 50 5.16 -8.89 -14.21
CA LEU A 50 5.87 -8.53 -15.43
C LEU A 50 6.34 -9.80 -16.17
N ARG A 51 6.94 -10.76 -15.45
CA ARG A 51 7.43 -12.01 -16.05
C ARG A 51 6.31 -12.84 -16.65
N LEU A 52 5.17 -12.97 -15.96
CA LEU A 52 3.98 -13.66 -16.48
C LEU A 52 3.48 -13.01 -17.76
N ARG A 53 3.37 -11.67 -17.81
CA ARG A 53 2.98 -10.97 -19.05
C ARG A 53 3.97 -11.20 -20.19
N GLN A 54 5.27 -11.26 -19.90
CA GLN A 54 6.29 -11.57 -20.91
C GLN A 54 6.11 -13.00 -21.45
N LEU A 55 5.91 -13.98 -20.56
CA LEU A 55 5.69 -15.38 -20.93
C LEU A 55 4.40 -15.55 -21.74
N GLU A 56 3.30 -14.88 -21.35
CA GLU A 56 2.04 -14.85 -22.11
C GLU A 56 2.25 -14.28 -23.51
N LYS A 57 3.01 -13.17 -23.63
CA LYS A 57 3.32 -12.58 -24.94
C LYS A 57 4.17 -13.52 -25.80
N SER A 58 5.19 -14.16 -25.23
CA SER A 58 6.02 -15.14 -25.92
C SER A 58 5.20 -16.36 -26.37
N LEU A 59 4.25 -16.82 -25.56
CA LEU A 59 3.34 -17.92 -25.92
C LEU A 59 2.46 -17.53 -27.12
N LEU A 60 1.85 -16.34 -27.09
CA LEU A 60 1.03 -15.84 -28.19
C LEU A 60 1.84 -15.63 -29.47
N GLN A 61 3.09 -15.18 -29.35
CA GLN A 61 4.00 -15.03 -30.49
C GLN A 61 4.33 -16.40 -31.09
N ALA A 62 4.73 -17.37 -30.26
CA ALA A 62 5.02 -18.73 -30.69
C ALA A 62 3.81 -19.38 -31.41
N LEU A 63 2.59 -19.13 -30.93
CA LEU A 63 1.37 -19.61 -31.59
C LEU A 63 1.09 -18.92 -32.94
N ASN A 64 1.36 -17.61 -33.06
CA ASN A 64 1.11 -16.83 -34.28
C ASN A 64 2.16 -17.05 -35.37
N GLU A 65 3.41 -17.33 -34.99
CA GLU A 65 4.51 -17.60 -35.95
C GLU A 65 4.34 -18.95 -36.64
N VAL A 66 3.49 -19.83 -36.12
CA VAL A 66 3.13 -21.08 -36.81
C VAL A 66 2.29 -20.78 -38.06
N LYS A 67 2.97 -20.68 -39.20
CA LYS A 67 2.37 -20.78 -40.54
C LYS A 67 2.70 -22.15 -41.14
N GLY A 68 1.90 -23.17 -40.80
CA GLY A 68 2.11 -24.56 -41.27
C GLY A 68 1.50 -25.61 -40.35
N ARG A 69 1.80 -26.90 -40.57
CA ARG A 69 1.38 -27.99 -39.68
C ARG A 69 2.19 -27.93 -38.38
N ILE A 70 1.55 -27.58 -37.27
CA ILE A 70 2.12 -27.55 -35.90
C ILE A 70 2.84 -28.87 -35.53
N LEU A 71 2.43 -29.98 -36.13
CA LEU A 71 2.98 -31.32 -35.86
C LEU A 71 4.28 -31.64 -36.59
N ASP A 72 4.71 -30.80 -37.55
CA ASP A 72 5.90 -31.09 -38.36
C ASP A 72 7.18 -30.42 -37.79
N ASP A 73 7.07 -29.61 -36.73
CA ASP A 73 8.19 -28.87 -36.13
C ASP A 73 8.30 -29.12 -34.61
N ASP A 74 9.06 -30.17 -34.25
CA ASP A 74 9.35 -30.57 -32.86
C ASP A 74 9.93 -29.42 -32.00
N THR A 75 10.52 -28.40 -32.65
CA THR A 75 11.09 -27.24 -31.96
C THR A 75 10.00 -26.33 -31.36
N ILE A 76 8.82 -26.29 -31.98
CA ILE A 76 7.71 -25.43 -31.52
C ILE A 76 7.03 -26.06 -30.32
N ILE A 77 6.79 -27.37 -30.35
CA ILE A 77 6.18 -28.12 -29.24
C ILE A 77 7.06 -28.00 -28.00
N THR A 78 8.36 -28.21 -28.13
CA THR A 78 9.32 -28.07 -27.01
C THR A 78 9.36 -26.63 -26.47
N THR A 79 9.27 -25.62 -27.34
CA THR A 79 9.20 -24.21 -26.90
C THR A 79 7.92 -23.91 -26.13
N LEU A 80 6.76 -24.39 -26.59
CA LEU A 80 5.46 -24.22 -25.92
C LEU A 80 5.45 -24.93 -24.55
N GLU A 81 6.00 -26.14 -24.46
CA GLU A 81 6.11 -26.88 -23.20
C GLU A 81 7.01 -26.15 -22.19
N ASN A 82 8.15 -25.61 -22.64
CA ASN A 82 9.04 -24.84 -21.78
C ASN A 82 8.38 -23.56 -21.26
N LEU A 83 7.72 -22.78 -22.13
CA LEU A 83 7.00 -21.57 -21.74
C LEU A 83 5.89 -21.86 -20.73
N LYS A 84 5.12 -22.93 -20.96
CA LYS A 84 4.06 -23.37 -20.05
C LYS A 84 4.62 -23.77 -18.69
N LYS A 85 5.74 -24.51 -18.67
CA LYS A 85 6.40 -24.94 -17.43
C LYS A 85 6.93 -23.75 -16.63
N GLU A 86 7.56 -22.80 -17.30
CA GLU A 86 8.07 -21.58 -16.66
C GLU A 86 6.93 -20.72 -16.10
N ALA A 87 5.84 -20.54 -16.87
CA ALA A 87 4.66 -19.81 -16.40
C ALA A 87 4.07 -20.46 -15.13
N ALA A 88 3.94 -21.79 -15.13
CA ALA A 88 3.46 -22.53 -13.96
C ALA A 88 4.37 -22.36 -12.73
N GLU A 89 5.69 -22.33 -12.92
CA GLU A 89 6.63 -22.07 -11.83
C GLU A 89 6.48 -20.64 -11.27
N VAL A 90 6.38 -19.64 -12.14
CA VAL A 90 6.19 -18.25 -11.71
C VAL A 90 4.85 -18.07 -11.00
N THR A 91 3.77 -18.67 -11.50
CA THR A 91 2.46 -18.66 -10.83
C THR A 91 2.55 -19.25 -9.43
N ARG A 92 3.24 -20.39 -9.26
CA ARG A 92 3.44 -20.98 -7.93
C ARG A 92 4.19 -20.04 -6.98
N LYS A 93 5.23 -19.35 -7.47
CA LYS A 93 5.97 -18.36 -6.66
C LYS A 93 5.10 -17.17 -6.27
N VAL A 94 4.18 -16.74 -7.13
CA VAL A 94 3.20 -15.69 -6.80
C VAL A 94 2.30 -16.15 -5.66
N GLU A 95 1.76 -17.37 -5.75
CA GLU A 95 0.91 -17.94 -4.69
C GLU A 95 1.65 -18.05 -3.36
N GLU A 96 2.90 -18.52 -3.37
CA GLU A 96 3.76 -18.57 -2.17
C GLU A 96 3.98 -17.16 -1.58
N THR A 97 4.16 -16.14 -2.42
CA THR A 97 4.35 -14.74 -2.01
C THR A 97 3.07 -14.15 -1.42
N ASP A 98 1.90 -14.49 -1.98
CA ASP A 98 0.60 -14.01 -1.50
C ASP A 98 0.30 -14.51 -0.07
N ILE A 99 0.71 -15.74 0.27
CA ILE A 99 0.58 -16.28 1.63
C ILE A 99 1.37 -15.40 2.62
N VAL A 100 2.62 -15.07 2.29
CA VAL A 100 3.45 -14.22 3.16
C VAL A 100 2.89 -12.80 3.24
N MET A 101 2.32 -12.29 2.15
CA MET A 101 1.65 -10.98 2.14
C MET A 101 0.44 -10.96 3.08
N GLN A 102 -0.33 -12.05 3.19
CA GLN A 102 -1.44 -12.14 4.14
C GLN A 102 -0.97 -12.03 5.60
N GLU A 103 0.20 -12.58 5.95
CA GLU A 103 0.77 -12.42 7.30
C GLU A 103 1.12 -10.95 7.58
N VAL A 104 1.76 -10.29 6.62
CA VAL A 104 2.10 -8.85 6.68
C VAL A 104 0.84 -8.01 6.83
N GLU A 105 -0.22 -8.33 6.08
CA GLU A 105 -1.49 -7.63 6.15
C GLU A 105 -2.18 -7.87 7.50
N THR A 106 -2.09 -9.06 8.08
CA THR A 106 -2.64 -9.36 9.41
C THR A 106 -2.03 -8.49 10.50
N VAL A 107 -0.72 -8.23 10.42
CA VAL A 107 -0.06 -7.30 11.35
C VAL A 107 -0.48 -5.85 11.05
N SER A 108 -0.55 -5.48 9.77
CA SER A 108 -0.98 -4.14 9.34
C SER A 108 -2.40 -3.80 9.84
N GLN A 109 -3.30 -4.79 9.85
CA GLN A 109 -4.68 -4.63 10.32
C GLN A 109 -4.78 -4.23 11.80
N GLN A 110 -3.79 -4.55 12.64
CA GLN A 110 -3.79 -4.14 14.05
C GLN A 110 -3.74 -2.62 14.20
N TYR A 111 -3.12 -1.93 13.24
CA TYR A 111 -2.95 -0.47 13.23
C TYR A 111 -4.06 0.24 12.43
N LEU A 112 -4.93 -0.51 11.75
CA LEU A 112 -6.02 0.05 10.95
C LEU A 112 -6.96 0.94 11.77
N PRO A 113 -7.40 0.56 12.99
CA PRO A 113 -8.26 1.42 13.81
C PRO A 113 -7.65 2.79 14.12
N LEU A 114 -6.35 2.84 14.42
CA LEU A 114 -5.62 4.09 14.64
C LEU A 114 -5.64 4.96 13.37
N SER A 115 -5.33 4.37 12.21
CA SER A 115 -5.34 5.11 10.95
C SER A 115 -6.72 5.67 10.57
N THR A 116 -7.80 4.94 10.89
CA THR A 116 -9.17 5.40 10.72
C THR A 116 -9.49 6.55 11.67
N ALA A 117 -9.02 6.47 12.92
CA ALA A 117 -9.13 7.57 13.88
C ALA A 117 -8.37 8.82 13.41
N CYS A 118 -7.14 8.69 12.90
CA CYS A 118 -6.37 9.79 12.33
C CYS A 118 -7.15 10.56 11.25
N SER A 119 -7.69 9.81 10.28
CA SER A 119 -8.52 10.40 9.22
C SER A 119 -9.76 11.09 9.81
N SER A 120 -10.42 10.46 10.77
CA SER A 120 -11.60 11.04 11.42
C SER A 120 -11.28 12.34 12.17
N ILE A 121 -10.16 12.39 12.90
CA ILE A 121 -9.69 13.58 13.62
C ILE A 121 -9.47 14.73 12.63
N TYR A 122 -8.68 14.53 11.58
CA TYR A 122 -8.39 15.59 10.61
C TYR A 122 -9.65 16.15 9.96
N PHE A 123 -10.54 15.30 9.46
CA PHE A 123 -11.76 15.80 8.81
C PHE A 123 -12.74 16.43 9.80
N THR A 124 -12.67 16.07 11.08
CA THR A 124 -13.39 16.79 12.14
C THR A 124 -12.80 18.19 12.31
N MET A 125 -11.47 18.32 12.41
CA MET A 125 -10.79 19.62 12.46
C MET A 125 -11.10 20.48 11.22
N GLU A 126 -11.10 19.89 10.03
CA GLU A 126 -11.44 20.58 8.79
C GLU A 126 -12.88 21.13 8.82
N SER A 127 -13.82 20.39 9.42
CA SER A 127 -15.22 20.79 9.53
C SER A 127 -15.44 21.96 10.50
N LEU A 128 -14.52 22.22 11.44
CA LEU A 128 -14.64 23.31 12.42
C LEU A 128 -14.74 24.70 11.77
N LYS A 129 -14.21 24.88 10.55
CA LYS A 129 -14.37 26.13 9.78
C LYS A 129 -15.82 26.51 9.53
N GLN A 130 -16.73 25.53 9.55
CA GLN A 130 -18.19 25.74 9.42
C GLN A 130 -18.79 26.38 10.68
N ILE A 131 -18.16 26.20 11.84
CA ILE A 131 -18.56 26.84 13.10
C ILE A 131 -18.02 28.26 13.15
N HIS A 132 -16.72 28.43 12.86
CA HIS A 132 -16.08 29.74 12.82
C HIS A 132 -14.93 29.77 11.80
N PHE A 133 -14.86 30.83 10.99
CA PHE A 133 -13.89 30.93 9.88
C PHE A 133 -12.42 30.90 10.33
N LEU A 134 -12.12 31.25 11.58
CA LEU A 134 -10.77 31.18 12.15
C LEU A 134 -10.32 29.75 12.50
N TYR A 135 -11.24 28.78 12.58
CA TYR A 135 -10.90 27.37 12.82
C TYR A 135 -10.54 26.66 11.52
N GLN A 136 -9.50 27.18 10.86
CA GLN A 136 -8.97 26.63 9.63
C GLN A 136 -7.63 25.98 9.90
N TYR A 137 -7.62 24.65 9.90
CA TYR A 137 -6.41 23.85 10.11
C TYR A 137 -5.91 23.30 8.78
N SER A 138 -4.60 23.34 8.57
CA SER A 138 -3.97 22.68 7.42
C SER A 138 -3.82 21.19 7.68
N LEU A 139 -3.73 20.40 6.61
CA LEU A 139 -3.35 18.99 6.75
C LEU A 139 -1.97 18.84 7.39
N GLN A 140 -1.03 19.70 7.02
CA GLN A 140 0.32 19.68 7.58
C GLN A 140 0.31 19.80 9.10
N PHE A 141 -0.50 20.69 9.67
CA PHE A 141 -0.64 20.84 11.12
C PHE A 141 -1.04 19.54 11.81
N PHE A 142 -1.99 18.80 11.23
CA PHE A 142 -2.38 17.49 11.75
C PHE A 142 -1.26 16.45 11.61
N LEU A 143 -0.57 16.43 10.46
CA LEU A 143 0.53 15.50 10.22
C LEU A 143 1.72 15.75 11.15
N ASP A 144 2.02 17.01 11.48
CA ASP A 144 3.08 17.37 12.44
C ASP A 144 2.73 16.85 13.85
N ILE A 145 1.46 17.00 14.29
CA ILE A 145 0.99 16.41 15.56
C ILE A 145 1.17 14.90 15.54
N TYR A 146 0.73 14.24 14.46
CA TYR A 146 0.81 12.79 14.34
C TYR A 146 2.27 12.30 14.38
N HIS A 147 3.16 12.98 13.65
CA HIS A 147 4.60 12.71 13.67
C HIS A 147 5.17 12.85 15.09
N ASN A 148 4.85 13.91 15.80
CA ASN A 148 5.33 14.12 17.17
C ASN A 148 4.85 13.01 18.13
N VAL A 149 3.61 12.53 17.98
CA VAL A 149 3.07 11.43 18.79
C VAL A 149 3.79 10.10 18.49
N LEU A 150 4.27 9.90 17.27
CA LEU A 150 4.94 8.66 16.88
C LEU A 150 6.44 8.66 17.23
N TYR A 151 7.16 9.75 16.98
CA TYR A 151 8.63 9.77 17.09
C TYR A 151 9.15 10.55 18.31
N GLU A 152 8.43 11.59 18.74
CA GLU A 152 8.90 12.49 19.80
C GLU A 152 8.19 12.25 21.15
N ASN A 153 7.39 11.19 21.26
CA ASN A 153 6.55 10.94 22.42
C ASN A 153 7.34 10.39 23.62
N PRO A 154 7.44 11.14 24.74
CA PRO A 154 8.16 10.68 25.93
C PRO A 154 7.51 9.47 26.60
N ASN A 155 6.20 9.24 26.43
CA ASN A 155 5.49 8.12 27.02
C ASN A 155 5.85 6.78 26.38
N LEU A 156 6.49 6.79 25.20
CA LEU A 156 6.96 5.58 24.51
C LEU A 156 8.36 5.14 24.93
N LYS A 157 9.07 5.95 25.74
CA LYS A 157 10.44 5.65 26.17
C LYS A 157 10.49 4.39 27.03
N GLY A 158 11.27 3.41 26.59
CA GLY A 158 11.48 2.14 27.30
C GLY A 158 10.36 1.11 27.11
N ILE A 159 9.35 1.39 26.29
CA ILE A 159 8.27 0.45 25.98
C ILE A 159 8.60 -0.25 24.66
N THR A 160 8.74 -1.57 24.73
CA THR A 160 9.07 -2.43 23.58
C THR A 160 7.87 -3.20 23.03
N ASP A 161 6.84 -3.40 23.84
CA ASP A 161 5.65 -4.14 23.42
C ASP A 161 4.78 -3.32 22.46
N HIS A 162 4.59 -3.82 21.24
CA HIS A 162 3.86 -3.10 20.20
C HIS A 162 2.39 -2.83 20.54
N THR A 163 1.74 -3.73 21.28
CA THR A 163 0.33 -3.54 21.67
C THR A 163 0.19 -2.42 22.70
N GLN A 164 1.08 -2.37 23.69
CA GLN A 164 1.14 -1.27 24.65
C GLN A 164 1.48 0.06 23.98
N ARG A 165 2.47 0.07 23.09
CA ARG A 165 2.84 1.27 22.33
C ARG A 165 1.67 1.79 21.50
N LEU A 166 0.97 0.93 20.77
CA LEU A 166 -0.22 1.28 20.01
C LEU A 166 -1.32 1.88 20.89
N SER A 167 -1.54 1.34 22.08
CA SER A 167 -2.52 1.89 23.03
C SER A 167 -2.13 3.30 23.50
N ILE A 168 -0.84 3.55 23.74
CA ILE A 168 -0.32 4.86 24.16
C ILE A 168 -0.43 5.86 23.02
N ILE A 169 0.03 5.50 21.82
CA ILE A 169 -0.07 6.33 20.61
C ILE A 169 -1.52 6.72 20.35
N THR A 170 -2.44 5.75 20.43
CA THR A 170 -3.86 6.00 20.23
C THR A 170 -4.38 7.01 21.26
N LYS A 171 -4.08 6.80 22.55
CA LYS A 171 -4.51 7.70 23.61
C LYS A 171 -3.94 9.11 23.43
N ASP A 172 -2.64 9.22 23.21
CA ASP A 172 -1.94 10.50 23.13
C ASP A 172 -2.36 11.28 21.87
N LEU A 173 -2.62 10.59 20.76
CA LEU A 173 -3.19 11.20 19.56
C LEU A 173 -4.56 11.84 19.80
N PHE A 174 -5.36 11.35 20.75
CA PHE A 174 -6.63 11.99 21.11
C PHE A 174 -6.47 13.14 22.11
N GLN A 175 -5.33 13.24 22.82
CA GLN A 175 -5.09 14.26 23.84
C GLN A 175 -4.35 15.50 23.31
N VAL A 176 -3.67 15.41 22.18
CA VAL A 176 -2.92 16.54 21.60
C VAL A 176 -3.78 17.47 20.72
N PRO A 177 -4.73 16.98 19.91
CA PRO A 177 -5.56 17.83 19.04
C PRO A 177 -6.70 18.57 19.76
N PHE A 178 -7.04 18.19 20.99
CA PHE A 178 -8.17 18.73 21.78
C PHE A 178 -7.69 19.18 23.16
#